data_AF-A0A6P0HRJ0-F1
#
_entry.id   AF-A0A6P0HRJ0-F1
#
_cell.length_a   1.000
_cell.length_b   1.000
_cell.length_c   1.000
_cell.angle_alpha   90.00
_cell.angle_beta   90.00
_cell.angle_gamma   90.00
#
_symmetry.space_group_name_H-M   'P 1'
#
loop_
_entity.id
_entity.type
_entity.pdbx_description
1 polymer ?
#
loop_
_entity_poly.entity_id
_entity_poly.type
_entity_poly.pdbx_seq_one_letter_code
_entity_poly.pdbx_strand_id
1 'polypeptide(L)'
;MQSAPVRLPELTDVFLSCCETNLTVSKLNDDILTIAAGFLSAGAQSVVSTLWAVDDFATALFCLFYYQHRQNPEYTRAQALHQAQIDLRNLTGKQLNDNYRQQLEAHLQNIETEENKKRVGKMKFNLALLCQEEYPFINPYYWAGFVSGGLQ
;
A
#
# COMPACT_ATOMS: atom_id res chain seq x y z
N MET A 1 11.68 32.41 17.23
CA MET A 1 12.50 31.20 16.99
C MET A 1 11.83 30.44 15.86
N GLN A 2 12.32 30.60 14.63
CA GLN A 2 11.87 29.83 13.47
C GLN A 2 12.36 28.39 13.63
N SER A 3 11.42 27.46 13.81
CA SER A 3 11.71 26.03 13.70
C SER A 3 12.22 25.75 12.30
N ALA A 4 13.48 25.32 12.17
CA ALA A 4 14.04 24.86 10.91
C ALA A 4 13.14 23.76 10.32
N PRO A 5 12.86 23.77 9.00
CA PRO A 5 12.10 22.70 8.37
C PRO A 5 12.83 21.37 8.59
N VAL A 6 12.11 20.37 9.07
CA VAL A 6 12.60 19.00 9.24
C VAL A 6 13.08 18.52 7.86
N ARG A 7 14.40 18.46 7.65
CA ARG A 7 15.01 17.80 6.48
C ARG A 7 15.37 16.38 6.88
N LEU A 8 14.80 15.40 6.18
CA LEU A 8 15.09 13.98 6.33
C LEU A 8 15.87 13.50 5.09
N PRO A 9 17.16 13.84 4.96
CA PRO A 9 17.96 13.55 3.77
C PRO A 9 18.14 12.04 3.48
N GLU A 10 17.85 11.17 4.45
CA GLU A 10 17.90 9.71 4.31
C GLU A 10 16.52 9.07 4.00
N LEU A 11 15.45 9.86 3.90
CA LEU A 11 14.11 9.34 3.63
C LEU A 11 13.92 9.15 2.11
N THR A 12 14.24 7.95 1.63
CA THR A 12 14.23 7.63 0.19
C THR A 12 12.83 7.42 -0.39
N ASP A 13 11.91 6.85 0.40
CA ASP A 13 10.53 6.58 -0.01
C ASP A 13 9.55 6.62 1.17
N VAL A 14 8.40 7.25 0.96
CA VAL A 14 7.26 7.23 1.90
C VAL A 14 6.09 6.55 1.21
N PHE A 15 5.59 5.44 1.78
CA PHE A 15 4.38 4.78 1.31
C PHE A 15 3.19 5.22 2.17
N LEU A 16 2.29 6.01 1.60
CA LEU A 16 1.08 6.48 2.27
C LEU A 16 -0.09 5.55 1.94
N SER A 17 -0.28 4.52 2.75
CA SER A 17 -1.46 3.65 2.71
C SER A 17 -2.58 4.20 3.61
N CYS A 18 -3.05 5.41 3.35
CA CYS A 18 -4.16 5.98 4.12
C CYS A 18 -5.51 5.66 3.45
N CYS A 19 -6.07 4.50 3.77
CA CYS A 19 -7.52 4.32 3.72
C CYS A 19 -8.10 4.93 5.01
N GLU A 20 -8.48 6.22 4.99
CA GLU A 20 -9.50 6.84 5.89
C GLU A 20 -9.47 8.39 5.85
N THR A 21 -10.26 9.00 4.97
CA THR A 21 -10.86 10.34 5.20
C THR A 21 -12.39 10.28 5.16
N ASN A 22 -12.97 9.13 5.54
CA ASN A 22 -14.43 8.96 5.61
C ASN A 22 -14.92 8.50 6.99
N LEU A 23 -14.43 9.17 8.04
CA LEU A 23 -15.19 9.34 9.27
C LEU A 23 -15.65 10.79 9.32
N THR A 24 -16.83 11.01 8.74
CA THR A 24 -17.79 12.11 8.93
C THR A 24 -17.20 13.48 9.33
N VAL A 25 -17.25 14.43 8.40
CA VAL A 25 -17.93 15.75 8.49
C VAL A 25 -17.31 16.68 7.44
N SER A 26 -18.11 16.95 6.40
CA SER A 26 -18.15 18.20 5.63
C SER A 26 -16.87 18.73 4.96
N LYS A 27 -16.91 18.71 3.61
CA LYS A 27 -16.02 19.44 2.67
C LYS A 27 -14.55 19.06 2.72
N LEU A 28 -14.10 18.24 1.77
CA LEU A 28 -12.67 18.07 1.49
C LEU A 28 -12.35 18.64 0.11
N ASN A 29 -11.94 19.91 0.14
CA ASN A 29 -11.10 20.56 -0.87
C ASN A 29 -9.68 19.98 -0.77
N ASP A 30 -9.00 19.80 -1.90
CA ASP A 30 -7.55 19.91 -2.17
C ASP A 30 -6.48 19.29 -1.23
N ASP A 31 -6.83 18.56 -0.16
CA ASP A 31 -5.89 18.21 0.91
C ASP A 31 -5.08 16.92 0.72
N ILE A 32 -5.32 16.14 -0.33
CA ILE A 32 -4.48 14.97 -0.66
C ILE A 32 -3.06 15.41 -1.04
N LEU A 33 -2.92 16.65 -1.53
CA LEU A 33 -1.63 17.25 -1.82
C LEU A 33 -0.86 17.63 -0.55
N THR A 34 -1.51 17.89 0.59
CA THR A 34 -0.87 18.54 1.75
C THR A 34 0.04 17.59 2.56
N ILE A 35 -0.33 16.32 2.77
CA ILE A 35 0.50 15.36 3.53
C ILE A 35 1.64 14.81 2.68
N ALA A 36 1.35 14.42 1.43
CA ALA A 36 2.38 14.00 0.48
C ALA A 36 3.36 15.14 0.16
N ALA A 37 2.86 16.37 -0.07
CA ALA A 37 3.72 17.54 -0.22
C ALA A 37 4.46 17.91 1.07
N GLY A 38 3.90 17.61 2.24
CA GLY A 38 4.59 17.75 3.53
C GLY A 38 5.85 16.88 3.61
N PHE A 39 5.75 15.61 3.23
CA PHE A 39 6.91 14.70 3.17
C PHE A 39 7.90 15.06 2.06
N LEU A 40 7.43 15.48 0.87
CA LEU A 40 8.29 16.00 -0.20
C LEU A 40 9.03 17.28 0.23
N SER A 41 8.34 18.20 0.92
CA SER A 41 8.93 19.44 1.47
C SER A 41 9.90 19.18 2.62
N ALA A 42 9.73 18.05 3.31
CA ALA A 42 10.66 17.55 4.33
C ALA A 42 11.85 16.76 3.75
N GLY A 43 11.95 16.62 2.43
CA GLY A 43 13.10 16.01 1.75
C GLY A 43 12.95 14.55 1.34
N ALA A 44 11.74 13.98 1.38
CA ALA A 44 11.49 12.65 0.83
C ALA A 44 11.74 12.62 -0.68
N GLN A 45 12.49 11.64 -1.19
CA GLN A 45 12.77 11.54 -2.63
C GLN A 45 11.57 11.01 -3.45
N SER A 46 10.64 10.27 -2.83
CA SER A 46 9.38 9.89 -3.46
C SER A 46 8.30 9.51 -2.45
N VAL A 47 7.06 9.76 -2.85
CA VAL A 47 5.86 9.34 -2.13
C VAL A 47 5.04 8.43 -3.03
N VAL A 48 4.69 7.24 -2.56
CA VAL A 48 3.70 6.35 -3.18
C VAL A 48 2.38 6.54 -2.44
N SER A 49 1.33 6.92 -3.16
CA SER A 49 -0.02 7.13 -2.62
C SER A 49 -1.08 6.38 -3.43
N THR A 50 -2.28 6.23 -2.87
CA THR A 50 -3.44 5.66 -3.56
C THR A 50 -4.49 6.72 -3.87
N LEU A 51 -5.03 6.71 -5.09
CA LEU A 51 -6.10 7.60 -5.55
C LEU A 51 -7.47 7.31 -4.88
N TRP A 52 -7.66 6.08 -4.37
CA TRP A 52 -8.85 5.65 -3.65
C TRP A 52 -8.50 4.60 -2.58
N ALA A 53 -9.47 4.25 -1.73
CA ALA A 53 -9.31 3.18 -0.75
C ALA A 53 -9.21 1.83 -1.48
N VAL A 54 -8.08 1.14 -1.30
CA VAL A 54 -7.78 -0.18 -1.85
C VAL A 54 -7.91 -1.22 -0.74
N ASP A 55 -8.25 -2.47 -1.08
CA ASP A 55 -8.27 -3.59 -0.14
C ASP A 55 -6.94 -3.74 0.63
N ASP A 56 -7.01 -4.11 1.90
CA ASP A 56 -5.86 -4.18 2.80
C ASP A 56 -4.82 -5.22 2.33
N PHE A 57 -5.26 -6.38 1.82
CA PHE A 57 -4.34 -7.41 1.32
C PHE A 57 -3.69 -6.99 0.02
N ALA A 58 -4.46 -6.39 -0.90
CA ALA A 58 -3.91 -5.83 -2.14
C ALA A 58 -2.85 -4.76 -1.83
N THR A 59 -3.11 -3.89 -0.85
CA THR A 59 -2.17 -2.84 -0.45
C THR A 59 -0.89 -3.41 0.17
N ALA A 60 -1.02 -4.39 1.08
CA ALA A 60 0.14 -5.04 1.70
C ALA A 60 1.02 -5.76 0.66
N LEU A 61 0.40 -6.51 -0.26
CA LEU A 61 1.11 -7.21 -1.33
C LEU A 61 1.75 -6.25 -2.33
N PHE A 62 1.04 -5.19 -2.71
CA PHE A 62 1.58 -4.15 -3.57
C PHE A 62 2.84 -3.52 -2.97
N CYS A 63 2.77 -3.15 -1.69
CA CYS A 63 3.90 -2.58 -0.96
C CYS A 63 5.10 -3.53 -0.95
N LEU A 64 4.86 -4.82 -0.67
CA LEU A 64 5.89 -5.86 -0.74
C LEU A 64 6.55 -5.93 -2.12
N PHE A 65 5.76 -6.02 -3.20
CA PHE A 65 6.28 -6.11 -4.56
C PHE A 65 7.06 -4.85 -4.96
N TYR A 66 6.51 -3.68 -4.64
CA TYR A 66 7.17 -2.40 -4.90
C TYR A 66 8.55 -2.34 -4.24
N TYR A 67 8.65 -2.65 -2.94
CA TYR A 67 9.92 -2.61 -2.25
C TYR A 67 10.90 -3.70 -2.71
N GLN A 68 10.42 -4.87 -3.12
CA GLN A 68 11.26 -5.89 -3.76
C GLN A 68 11.87 -5.37 -5.06
N HIS A 69 11.08 -4.72 -5.92
CA HIS A 69 11.58 -4.12 -7.16
C HIS A 69 12.52 -2.94 -6.90
N ARG A 70 12.29 -2.18 -5.83
CA ARG A 70 13.17 -1.07 -5.43
C ARG A 70 14.52 -1.49 -4.89
N GLN A 71 14.71 -2.76 -4.53
CA GLN A 71 16.03 -3.30 -4.22
C GLN A 71 16.90 -3.48 -5.48
N ASN A 72 16.31 -3.51 -6.68
CA ASN A 72 17.06 -3.54 -7.92
C ASN A 72 17.52 -2.11 -8.28
N PRO A 73 18.85 -1.83 -8.32
CA PRO A 73 19.36 -0.50 -8.65
C PRO A 73 19.08 -0.08 -10.11
N GLU A 74 18.72 -1.01 -10.99
CA GLU A 74 18.38 -0.71 -12.39
C GLU A 74 16.97 -0.13 -12.55
N TYR A 75 16.10 -0.29 -11.55
CA TYR A 75 14.72 0.18 -11.63
C TYR A 75 14.57 1.60 -11.08
N THR A 76 14.06 2.47 -11.94
CA THR A 76 13.47 3.74 -11.51
C THR A 76 12.24 3.48 -10.65
N ARG A 77 11.82 4.48 -9.87
CA ARG A 77 10.62 4.38 -9.02
C ARG A 77 9.36 4.07 -9.81
N ALA A 78 9.22 4.70 -10.99
CA ALA A 78 8.10 4.44 -11.89
C ALA A 78 8.12 3.00 -12.44
N GLN A 79 9.30 2.47 -12.78
CA GLN A 79 9.43 1.07 -13.23
C GLN A 79 9.12 0.08 -12.12
N ALA A 80 9.60 0.31 -10.90
CA ALA A 80 9.28 -0.54 -9.75
C ALA A 80 7.78 -0.51 -9.40
N LEU A 81 7.15 0.67 -9.49
CA LEU A 81 5.71 0.82 -9.31
C LEU A 81 4.94 0.04 -10.40
N HIS A 82 5.32 0.22 -11.66
CA HIS A 82 4.67 -0.47 -12.77
C HIS A 82 4.81 -1.99 -12.65
N GLN A 83 5.99 -2.49 -12.28
CA GLN A 83 6.21 -3.91 -12.10
C GLN A 83 5.39 -4.47 -10.92
N ALA A 84 5.28 -3.72 -9.81
CA ALA A 84 4.41 -4.10 -8.70
C ALA A 84 2.92 -4.17 -9.11
N GLN A 85 2.45 -3.27 -9.99
CA GLN A 85 1.09 -3.32 -10.54
C GLN A 85 0.88 -4.57 -11.40
N ILE A 86 1.86 -4.92 -12.24
CA ILE A 86 1.82 -6.13 -13.08
C ILE A 86 1.78 -7.39 -12.21
N ASP A 87 2.67 -7.47 -11.22
CA ASP A 87 2.79 -8.63 -10.34
C ASP A 87 1.50 -8.83 -9.54
N LEU A 88 0.91 -7.75 -9.00
CA LEU A 88 -0.35 -7.84 -8.27
C LEU A 88 -1.50 -8.27 -9.19
N ARG A 89 -1.59 -7.68 -10.39
CA ARG A 89 -2.62 -8.03 -11.38
C ARG A 89 -2.57 -9.50 -11.79
N ASN A 90 -1.36 -10.05 -11.93
CA ASN A 90 -1.13 -11.41 -12.39
C ASN A 90 -1.00 -12.44 -11.25
N LEU A 91 -1.09 -12.00 -9.99
CA LEU A 91 -1.02 -12.87 -8.83
C LEU A 91 -2.23 -13.81 -8.84
N THR A 92 -1.97 -15.11 -8.92
CA THR A 92 -3.02 -16.12 -8.84
C THR A 92 -3.38 -16.44 -7.39
N GLY A 93 -4.62 -16.89 -7.13
CA GLY A 93 -5.01 -17.34 -5.79
C GLY A 93 -4.16 -18.51 -5.30
N LYS A 94 -3.68 -19.37 -6.22
CA LYS A 94 -2.72 -20.44 -5.90
C LYS A 94 -1.38 -19.87 -5.40
N GLN A 95 -0.78 -18.91 -6.11
CA GLN A 95 0.45 -18.26 -5.66
C GLN A 95 0.24 -17.50 -4.34
N LEU A 96 -0.93 -16.86 -4.18
CA LEU A 96 -1.31 -16.21 -2.92
C LEU A 96 -1.30 -17.20 -1.75
N ASN A 97 -1.93 -18.36 -1.95
CA ASN A 97 -2.00 -19.45 -0.98
C ASN A 97 -0.61 -20.00 -0.65
N ASP A 98 0.19 -20.30 -1.67
CA ASP A 98 1.44 -21.03 -1.51
C ASP A 98 2.55 -20.15 -0.94
N ASN A 99 2.60 -18.86 -1.31
CA ASN A 99 3.73 -17.98 -0.99
C ASN A 99 3.48 -17.02 0.17
N TYR A 100 2.23 -16.57 0.38
CA TYR A 100 1.95 -15.45 1.29
C TYR A 100 0.96 -15.77 2.41
N ARG A 101 0.07 -16.75 2.21
CA ARG A 101 -1.00 -17.06 3.17
C ARG A 101 -0.49 -17.31 4.58
N GLN A 102 0.56 -18.11 4.74
CA GLN A 102 1.11 -18.42 6.07
C GLN A 102 1.55 -17.15 6.81
N GLN A 103 2.23 -16.22 6.13
CA GLN A 103 2.71 -14.97 6.72
C GLN A 103 1.54 -14.04 7.07
N LEU A 104 0.55 -13.92 6.17
CA LEU A 104 -0.64 -13.10 6.38
C LEU A 104 -1.49 -13.64 7.54
N GLU A 105 -1.72 -14.95 7.61
CA GLU A 105 -2.47 -15.57 8.72
C GLU A 105 -1.75 -15.40 10.07
N ALA A 106 -0.43 -15.57 10.11
CA ALA A 106 0.37 -15.35 11.31
C ALA A 106 0.28 -13.88 11.77
N HIS A 107 0.36 -12.93 10.85
CA HIS A 107 0.18 -11.51 11.19
C HIS A 107 -1.22 -11.24 11.73
N LEU A 108 -2.27 -11.77 11.08
CA LEU A 108 -3.66 -11.63 11.52
C LEU A 108 -3.88 -12.22 12.92
N GLN A 109 -3.22 -13.33 13.26
CA GLN A 109 -3.25 -13.89 14.61
C GLN A 109 -2.57 -12.98 15.64
N ASN A 110 -1.42 -12.40 15.29
CA ASN A 110 -0.65 -11.53 16.19
C ASN A 110 -1.37 -10.22 16.52
N ILE A 111 -2.15 -9.68 15.57
CA ILE A 111 -2.94 -8.46 15.79
C ILE A 111 -4.31 -8.75 16.41
N GLU A 112 -4.71 -10.01 16.56
CA GLU A 112 -6.02 -10.37 17.09
C GLU A 112 -6.12 -10.04 18.58
N THR A 113 -7.10 -9.20 18.92
CA THR A 113 -7.48 -8.84 20.27
C THR A 113 -8.96 -9.12 20.46
N GLU A 114 -9.43 -9.22 21.70
CA GLU A 114 -10.86 -9.45 21.97
C GLU A 114 -11.76 -8.35 21.38
N GLU A 115 -11.26 -7.11 21.28
CA GLU A 115 -11.99 -5.99 20.69
C GLU A 115 -12.11 -6.09 19.17
N ASN A 116 -11.10 -6.62 18.47
CA ASN A 116 -11.05 -6.63 17.00
C ASN A 116 -11.32 -8.01 16.38
N LYS A 117 -11.55 -9.04 17.20
CA LYS A 117 -11.76 -10.45 16.82
C LYS A 117 -12.72 -10.66 15.65
N LYS A 118 -13.85 -9.94 15.65
CA LYS A 118 -14.85 -10.01 14.55
C LYS A 118 -14.26 -9.51 13.22
N ARG A 119 -13.50 -8.41 13.27
CA ARG A 119 -12.84 -7.83 12.08
C ARG A 119 -11.77 -8.76 11.55
N VAL A 120 -10.90 -9.27 12.43
CA VAL A 120 -9.84 -10.22 12.07
C VAL A 120 -10.43 -11.52 11.51
N GLY A 121 -11.52 -12.01 12.09
CA GLY A 121 -12.26 -13.16 11.55
C GLY A 121 -12.77 -12.92 10.12
N LYS A 122 -13.31 -11.73 9.84
CA LYS A 122 -13.71 -11.33 8.47
C LYS A 122 -12.52 -11.28 7.51
N MET A 123 -11.37 -10.74 7.95
CA MET A 123 -10.15 -10.69 7.13
C MET A 123 -9.61 -12.09 6.83
N LYS A 124 -9.59 -13.00 7.82
CA LYS A 124 -9.19 -14.42 7.62
C LYS A 124 -10.10 -15.12 6.62
N PHE A 125 -11.41 -14.89 6.73
CA PHE A 125 -12.38 -15.44 5.77
C PHE A 125 -12.17 -14.88 4.35
N ASN A 126 -11.98 -13.56 4.23
CA ASN A 126 -11.69 -12.92 2.95
C ASN A 126 -10.40 -13.46 2.31
N LEU A 127 -9.33 -13.62 3.09
CA LEU A 127 -8.07 -14.21 2.61
C LEU A 127 -8.27 -15.62 2.06
N ALA A 128 -9.06 -16.45 2.76
CA ALA A 128 -9.39 -17.80 2.30
C ALA A 128 -10.20 -17.79 1.00
N LEU A 129 -11.05 -16.79 0.77
CA LEU A 129 -11.79 -16.62 -0.48
C LEU A 129 -10.86 -16.21 -1.62
N LEU A 130 -10.01 -15.21 -1.41
CA LEU A 130 -9.04 -14.73 -2.42
C LEU A 130 -8.07 -15.84 -2.87
N CYS A 131 -7.67 -16.74 -1.96
CA CYS A 131 -6.82 -17.89 -2.28
C CYS A 131 -7.47 -18.90 -3.25
N GLN A 132 -8.80 -18.89 -3.37
CA GLN A 132 -9.55 -19.79 -4.26
C GLN A 132 -9.82 -19.18 -5.63
N GLU A 133 -9.61 -17.88 -5.81
CA GLU A 133 -9.83 -17.20 -7.08
C GLU A 133 -8.67 -17.43 -8.06
N GLU A 134 -8.96 -17.47 -9.36
CA GLU A 134 -7.91 -17.65 -10.37
C GLU A 134 -6.96 -16.43 -10.40
N TYR A 135 -7.52 -15.21 -10.38
CA TYR A 135 -6.79 -13.94 -10.29
C TYR A 135 -7.50 -12.96 -9.35
N PRO A 136 -7.27 -13.05 -8.03
CA PRO A 136 -7.99 -12.26 -7.02
C PRO A 136 -7.90 -10.74 -7.21
N PHE A 137 -6.82 -10.25 -7.83
CA PHE A 137 -6.56 -8.81 -7.98
C PHE A 137 -6.54 -8.34 -9.44
N ILE A 138 -7.18 -9.08 -10.36
CA ILE A 138 -7.19 -8.73 -11.78
C ILE A 138 -7.86 -7.39 -12.07
N ASN A 139 -8.87 -7.02 -11.27
CA ASN A 139 -9.61 -5.77 -11.44
C ASN A 139 -8.69 -4.56 -11.20
N PRO A 140 -8.67 -3.55 -12.09
CA PRO A 140 -7.85 -2.35 -11.93
C PRO A 140 -8.08 -1.59 -10.62
N TYR A 141 -9.23 -1.79 -9.96
CA TYR A 141 -9.49 -1.28 -8.62
C TYR A 141 -8.35 -1.57 -7.62
N TYR A 142 -7.68 -2.71 -7.72
CA TYR A 142 -6.66 -3.13 -6.76
C TYR A 142 -5.27 -2.54 -6.97
N TRP A 143 -4.96 -2.02 -8.17
CA TRP A 143 -3.58 -1.64 -8.51
C TRP A 143 -3.46 -0.32 -9.28
N ALA A 144 -4.49 0.08 -10.03
CA ALA A 144 -4.46 1.29 -10.85
C ALA A 144 -4.49 2.58 -10.02
N GLY A 145 -4.88 2.48 -8.74
CA GLY A 145 -4.93 3.61 -7.82
C GLY A 145 -3.55 4.03 -7.32
N PHE A 146 -2.53 3.18 -7.41
CA PHE A 146 -1.18 3.52 -6.94
C PHE A 146 -0.47 4.45 -7.90
N VAL A 147 0.00 5.58 -7.37
CA VAL A 147 0.77 6.59 -8.10
C VAL A 147 2.03 6.94 -7.32
N SER A 148 3.11 7.26 -8.05
CA SER A 148 4.36 7.75 -7.47
C SER A 148 4.57 9.19 -7.90
N GLY A 149 4.72 10.07 -6.91
CA GLY A 149 5.16 11.46 -7.10
C GLY A 149 6.58 11.65 -6.58
N GLY A 150 7.42 12.37 -7.32
CA GLY A 150 8.78 12.73 -6.91
C GLY A 150 9.36 13.84 -7.78
N LEU A 151 10.32 14.59 -7.22
CA LEU A 151 11.17 15.51 -7.98
C LEU A 151 12.38 14.71 -8.49
N GLN A 152 12.61 14.71 -9.80
CA GLN A 152 13.80 14.11 -10.43
C GLN A 152 15.06 14.90 -10.11
#